data_AF-A0A6A3MP37-F1
#
_entry.id   AF-A0A6A3MP37-F1
#
_cell.length_a   1.000
_cell.length_b   1.000
_cell.length_c   1.000
_cell.angle_alpha   90.00
_cell.angle_beta   90.00
_cell.angle_gamma   90.00
#
_symmetry.space_group_name_H-M   'P 1'
#
loop_
_entity.id
_entity.type
_entity.pdbx_description
1 polymer ?
#
loop_
_entity_poly.entity_id
_entity_poly.type
_entity_poly.pdbx_seq_one_letter_code
_entity_poly.pdbx_strand_id
1 'polypeptide(L)'
;MTSASLEQQIQATEQELAGFATGSVTSISPALEQVLLEMRQTGVPCYAWAHLKVLLLAKLQLALDEMDADAASKSRRASVTQLLQTFESPPFTLQRLTEIILEPQRSYRSLPKLLNALEKLLAVSSTIQVVDPRTAQAMLQQLQSPAPLEADSPIALPIADDASDVATRAPWSAEAEAAA
;
A
#
# COMPACT_ATOMS: atom_id res chain seq x y z
N MET A 1 -16.28 8.99 -16.89
CA MET A 1 -16.80 7.70 -16.42
C MET A 1 -17.83 7.98 -15.34
N THR A 2 -19.00 7.35 -15.38
CA THR A 2 -20.06 7.53 -14.37
C THR A 2 -19.79 6.62 -13.16
N SER A 3 -20.28 6.97 -11.96
CA SER A 3 -20.09 6.16 -10.74
C SER A 3 -20.57 4.71 -10.93
N ALA A 4 -21.68 4.48 -11.65
CA ALA A 4 -22.19 3.15 -11.96
C ALA A 4 -21.23 2.29 -12.81
N SER A 5 -20.51 2.91 -13.76
CA SER A 5 -19.53 2.19 -14.57
C SER A 5 -18.31 1.74 -13.75
N LEU A 6 -17.97 2.48 -12.71
CA LEU A 6 -16.84 2.18 -11.83
C LEU A 6 -17.18 1.05 -10.85
N GLU A 7 -18.39 1.07 -10.27
CA GLU A 7 -18.89 -0.03 -9.44
C GLU A 7 -18.92 -1.36 -10.19
N GLN A 8 -19.38 -1.34 -11.45
CA GLN A 8 -19.33 -2.52 -12.32
C GLN A 8 -17.91 -3.04 -12.52
N GLN A 9 -16.93 -2.13 -12.69
CA GLN A 9 -15.53 -2.51 -12.84
C GLN A 9 -14.96 -3.13 -11.55
N ILE A 10 -15.30 -2.60 -10.38
CA ILE A 10 -14.92 -3.18 -9.08
C ILE A 10 -15.47 -4.60 -8.98
N GLN A 11 -16.77 -4.76 -9.23
CA GLN A 11 -17.44 -6.05 -9.08
C GLN A 11 -16.88 -7.10 -10.05
N ALA A 12 -16.58 -6.71 -11.30
CA ALA A 12 -15.93 -7.59 -12.26
C ALA A 12 -14.53 -8.03 -11.77
N THR A 13 -13.74 -7.09 -11.25
CA THR A 13 -12.40 -7.37 -10.71
C THR A 13 -12.46 -8.28 -9.48
N GLU A 14 -13.43 -8.08 -8.59
CA GLU A 14 -13.67 -8.94 -7.42
C GLU A 14 -14.02 -10.37 -7.83
N GLN A 15 -14.89 -10.55 -8.82
CA GLN A 15 -15.26 -11.87 -9.35
C GLN A 15 -14.06 -12.59 -9.98
N GLU A 16 -13.23 -11.85 -10.72
CA GLU A 16 -12.05 -12.41 -11.36
C GLU A 16 -10.97 -12.80 -10.33
N LEU A 17 -10.74 -11.96 -9.32
CA LEU A 17 -9.87 -12.28 -8.18
C LEU A 17 -10.34 -13.53 -7.43
N ALA A 18 -11.65 -13.66 -7.19
CA ALA A 18 -12.23 -14.84 -6.58
C ALA A 18 -12.04 -16.08 -7.46
N GLY A 19 -12.30 -15.97 -8.76
CA GLY A 19 -12.09 -17.04 -9.74
C GLY A 19 -10.62 -17.47 -9.85
N PHE A 20 -9.69 -16.53 -9.74
CA PHE A 20 -8.26 -16.81 -9.69
C PHE A 20 -7.89 -17.56 -8.39
N ALA A 21 -8.41 -17.11 -7.25
CA ALA A 21 -8.16 -17.75 -5.97
C ALA A 21 -8.70 -19.18 -5.85
N THR A 22 -9.82 -19.49 -6.53
CA THR A 22 -10.36 -20.85 -6.60
C THR A 22 -9.70 -21.74 -7.66
N GLY A 23 -8.80 -21.18 -8.48
CA GLY A 23 -8.15 -21.89 -9.60
C GLY A 23 -9.02 -22.02 -10.85
N SER A 24 -10.15 -21.32 -10.93
CA SER A 24 -10.99 -21.24 -12.15
C SER A 24 -10.29 -20.42 -13.25
N VAL A 25 -9.51 -19.42 -12.85
CA VAL A 25 -8.64 -18.62 -13.73
C VAL A 25 -7.19 -18.96 -13.38
N THR A 26 -6.40 -19.39 -14.37
CA THR A 26 -5.02 -19.88 -14.17
C THR A 26 -3.94 -18.91 -14.61
N SER A 27 -4.31 -17.79 -15.25
CA SER A 27 -3.38 -16.78 -15.74
C SER A 27 -3.71 -15.40 -15.17
N ILE A 28 -2.68 -14.56 -15.05
CA ILE A 28 -2.84 -13.17 -14.61
C ILE A 28 -3.37 -12.36 -15.80
N SER A 29 -4.64 -11.96 -15.73
CA SER A 29 -5.28 -11.15 -16.76
C SER A 29 -4.86 -9.67 -16.65
N PRO A 30 -5.19 -8.83 -17.66
CA PRO A 30 -4.91 -7.39 -17.59
C PRO A 30 -5.57 -6.68 -16.41
N ALA A 31 -6.75 -7.13 -15.97
CA ALA A 31 -7.43 -6.55 -14.80
C ALA A 31 -6.69 -6.90 -13.51
N LEU A 32 -6.22 -8.14 -13.37
CA LEU A 32 -5.42 -8.57 -12.21
C LEU A 32 -4.05 -7.90 -12.19
N GLU A 33 -3.41 -7.72 -13.36
CA GLU A 33 -2.17 -6.97 -13.48
C GLU A 33 -2.37 -5.50 -13.09
N GLN A 34 -3.52 -4.90 -13.44
CA GLN A 34 -3.85 -3.54 -13.01
C GLN A 34 -3.95 -3.42 -11.48
N VAL A 35 -4.53 -4.40 -10.79
CA VAL A 35 -4.54 -4.43 -9.31
C VAL A 35 -3.12 -4.48 -8.74
N LEU A 36 -2.21 -5.26 -9.34
CA LEU A 36 -0.80 -5.28 -8.94
C LEU A 36 -0.14 -3.91 -9.18
N LEU A 37 -0.40 -3.26 -10.31
CA LEU A 37 0.14 -1.94 -10.64
C LEU A 37 -0.37 -0.84 -9.69
N GLU A 38 -1.60 -0.95 -9.20
CA GLU A 38 -2.16 -0.04 -8.19
C GLU A 38 -1.49 -0.25 -6.83
N MET A 39 -1.35 -1.50 -6.38
CA MET A 39 -0.63 -1.82 -5.14
C MET A 39 0.85 -1.40 -5.20
N ARG A 40 1.49 -1.52 -6.37
CA ARG A 40 2.83 -0.99 -6.62
C ARG A 40 2.92 0.52 -6.40
N GLN A 41 1.91 1.27 -6.84
CA GLN A 41 1.91 2.73 -6.79
C GLN A 41 1.52 3.28 -5.42
N THR A 42 0.52 2.67 -4.77
CA THR A 42 -0.09 3.21 -3.56
C THR A 42 0.31 2.47 -2.29
N GLY A 43 0.69 1.19 -2.41
CA GLY A 43 0.85 0.30 -1.26
C GLY A 43 -0.47 -0.10 -0.58
N VAL A 44 -1.61 0.34 -1.10
CA VAL A 44 -2.92 0.14 -0.47
C VAL A 44 -3.58 -1.12 -1.06
N PRO A 45 -3.88 -2.14 -0.22
CA PRO A 45 -4.61 -3.32 -0.66
C PRO A 45 -6.11 -2.99 -0.71
N CYS A 46 -6.66 -2.87 -1.92
CA CYS A 46 -8.04 -2.48 -2.17
C CYS A 46 -9.03 -3.66 -2.31
N TYR A 47 -8.61 -4.90 -2.05
CA TYR A 47 -9.46 -6.09 -2.18
C TYR A 47 -9.15 -7.09 -1.08
N ALA A 48 -10.03 -8.08 -0.89
CA ALA A 48 -9.85 -9.10 0.13
C ALA A 48 -8.46 -9.75 0.08
N TRP A 49 -7.74 -9.71 1.21
CA TRP A 49 -6.35 -10.15 1.28
C TRP A 49 -6.17 -11.60 0.85
N ALA A 50 -7.12 -12.49 1.15
CA ALA A 50 -7.06 -13.88 0.72
C ALA A 50 -6.88 -14.02 -0.81
N HIS A 51 -7.59 -13.21 -1.60
CA HIS A 51 -7.48 -13.23 -3.06
C HIS A 51 -6.19 -12.54 -3.53
N LEU A 52 -5.86 -11.38 -2.96
CA LEU A 52 -4.63 -10.65 -3.27
C LEU A 52 -3.38 -11.48 -2.98
N LYS A 53 -3.37 -12.24 -1.87
CA LYS A 53 -2.27 -13.11 -1.49
C LYS A 53 -2.02 -14.20 -2.54
N VAL A 54 -3.07 -14.83 -3.06
CA VAL A 54 -2.92 -15.84 -4.13
C VAL A 54 -2.36 -15.20 -5.40
N LEU A 55 -2.85 -14.02 -5.78
CA LEU A 55 -2.33 -13.27 -6.92
C LEU A 55 -0.85 -12.89 -6.75
N LEU A 56 -0.46 -12.38 -5.58
CA LEU A 56 0.92 -12.03 -5.26
C LEU A 56 1.83 -13.26 -5.26
N LEU A 57 1.36 -14.41 -4.74
CA LEU A 57 2.10 -15.67 -4.77
C LEU A 57 2.36 -16.14 -6.21
N ALA A 58 1.33 -16.10 -7.06
CA ALA A 58 1.49 -16.45 -8.46
C ALA A 58 2.48 -15.52 -9.17
N LYS A 59 2.37 -14.20 -8.96
CA LYS A 59 3.31 -13.24 -9.55
C LYS A 59 4.74 -13.41 -9.02
N LEU A 60 4.89 -13.67 -7.73
CA LEU A 60 6.18 -13.96 -7.10
C LEU A 60 6.83 -15.20 -7.72
N GLN A 61 6.07 -16.28 -7.92
CA GLN A 61 6.57 -17.50 -8.54
C GLN A 61 7.05 -17.24 -9.97
N LEU A 62 6.24 -16.55 -10.79
CA LEU A 62 6.64 -16.14 -12.14
C LEU A 62 7.94 -15.32 -12.14
N ALA A 63 8.03 -14.31 -11.27
CA ALA A 63 9.20 -13.45 -11.14
C ALA A 63 10.48 -14.20 -10.73
N LEU A 64 10.34 -15.22 -9.88
CA LEU A 64 11.46 -16.07 -9.48
C LEU A 64 11.85 -17.03 -10.61
N ASP A 65 10.89 -17.58 -11.34
CA ASP A 65 11.12 -18.54 -12.42
C ASP A 65 11.75 -17.92 -13.67
N GLU A 66 11.65 -16.59 -13.85
CA GLU A 66 12.39 -15.83 -14.88
C GLU A 66 13.92 -15.88 -14.73
N MET A 67 14.43 -16.23 -13.54
CA MET A 67 15.86 -16.28 -13.27
C MET A 67 16.35 -17.72 -13.15
N ASP A 68 17.59 -18.00 -13.58
CA ASP A 68 18.18 -19.32 -13.38
C ASP A 68 18.44 -19.59 -11.88
N ALA A 69 18.09 -20.81 -11.42
CA ALA A 69 18.31 -21.25 -10.05
C ALA A 69 19.14 -22.52 -9.95
N ASP A 70 20.15 -22.46 -9.07
CA ASP A 70 20.81 -23.64 -8.52
C ASP A 70 19.95 -24.31 -7.41
N ALA A 71 20.43 -25.45 -6.89
CA ALA A 71 19.72 -26.19 -5.85
C ALA A 71 19.51 -25.38 -4.56
N ALA A 72 20.48 -24.57 -4.14
CA ALA A 72 20.37 -23.74 -2.94
C ALA A 72 19.30 -22.65 -3.13
N SER A 73 19.24 -22.05 -4.32
CA SER A 73 18.27 -21.03 -4.67
C SER A 73 16.85 -21.58 -4.74
N LYS A 74 16.65 -22.82 -5.22
CA LYS A 74 15.33 -23.48 -5.21
C LYS A 74 14.76 -23.60 -3.80
N SER A 75 15.56 -24.03 -2.82
CA SER A 75 15.13 -24.09 -1.42
C SER A 75 14.71 -22.72 -0.90
N ARG A 76 15.49 -21.67 -1.21
CA ARG A 76 15.17 -20.30 -0.81
C ARG A 76 13.92 -19.73 -1.46
N ARG A 77 13.63 -20.06 -2.73
CA ARG A 77 12.36 -19.69 -3.39
C ARG A 77 11.15 -20.23 -2.63
N ALA A 78 11.23 -21.50 -2.22
CA ALA A 78 10.18 -22.11 -1.42
C ALA A 78 10.02 -21.39 -0.08
N SER A 79 11.12 -21.06 0.60
CA SER A 79 11.09 -20.30 1.86
C SER A 79 10.43 -18.93 1.70
N VAL A 80 10.79 -18.16 0.67
CA VAL A 80 10.17 -16.84 0.41
C VAL A 80 8.67 -16.96 0.12
N THR A 81 8.28 -17.96 -0.67
CA THR A 81 6.87 -18.25 -0.98
C THR A 81 6.10 -18.59 0.30
N GLN A 82 6.69 -19.40 1.18
CA GLN A 82 6.11 -19.78 2.46
C GLN A 82 5.99 -18.57 3.40
N LEU A 83 6.99 -17.69 3.46
CA LEU A 83 6.93 -16.46 4.27
C LEU A 83 5.75 -15.56 3.85
N LEU A 84 5.48 -15.42 2.55
CA LEU A 84 4.31 -14.66 2.10
C LEU A 84 2.99 -15.34 2.51
N GLN A 85 2.94 -16.68 2.51
CA GLN A 85 1.75 -17.44 2.90
C GLN A 85 1.36 -17.25 4.36
N THR A 86 2.33 -17.07 5.28
CA THR A 86 2.07 -16.93 6.72
C THR A 86 1.35 -15.64 7.10
N PHE A 87 1.30 -14.65 6.21
CA PHE A 87 0.59 -13.40 6.47
C PHE A 87 -0.94 -13.59 6.42
N GLU A 88 -1.60 -13.36 7.55
CA GLU A 88 -3.06 -13.29 7.69
C GLU A 88 -3.62 -11.94 7.22
N SER A 89 -2.77 -10.91 7.12
CA SER A 89 -3.10 -9.58 6.63
C SER A 89 -1.94 -9.02 5.80
N PRO A 90 -2.18 -8.06 4.88
CA PRO A 90 -1.14 -7.53 4.02
C PRO A 90 0.00 -6.89 4.83
N PRO A 91 1.29 -7.18 4.53
CA PRO A 91 2.40 -6.54 5.23
C PRO A 91 2.51 -5.06 4.85
N PHE A 92 3.05 -4.21 5.73
CA PHE A 92 3.25 -2.79 5.40
C PHE A 92 4.24 -2.57 4.23
N THR A 93 5.05 -3.58 3.92
CA THR A 93 6.00 -3.61 2.80
C THR A 93 5.34 -3.96 1.46
N LEU A 94 4.02 -4.09 1.40
CA LEU A 94 3.26 -4.51 0.21
C LEU A 94 3.63 -3.73 -1.05
N GLN A 95 3.77 -2.39 -0.94
CA GLN A 95 4.16 -1.56 -2.07
C GLN A 95 5.49 -2.02 -2.67
N ARG A 96 6.52 -2.10 -1.81
CA ARG A 96 7.88 -2.44 -2.21
C ARG A 96 8.00 -3.88 -2.69
N LEU A 97 7.26 -4.79 -2.05
CA LEU A 97 7.15 -6.18 -2.50
C LEU A 97 6.60 -6.22 -3.93
N THR A 98 5.50 -5.52 -4.18
CA THR A 98 4.80 -5.51 -5.48
C THR A 98 5.67 -4.87 -6.57
N GLU A 99 6.39 -3.79 -6.27
CA GLU A 99 7.39 -3.19 -7.18
C GLU A 99 8.44 -4.20 -7.65
N ILE A 100 8.99 -4.97 -6.71
CA ILE A 100 10.09 -5.90 -7.00
C ILE A 100 9.60 -7.09 -7.82
N ILE A 101 8.45 -7.68 -7.49
CA ILE A 101 7.94 -8.86 -8.20
C ILE A 101 7.36 -8.51 -9.58
N LEU A 102 6.97 -7.26 -9.82
CA LEU A 102 6.54 -6.82 -11.16
C LEU A 102 7.72 -6.61 -12.11
N GLU A 103 8.86 -6.14 -11.60
CA GLU A 103 10.05 -5.84 -12.40
C GLU A 103 11.33 -6.40 -11.74
N PRO A 104 11.45 -7.74 -11.62
CA PRO A 104 12.54 -8.37 -10.87
C PRO A 104 13.91 -8.06 -11.46
N GLN A 105 14.05 -8.14 -12.78
CA GLN A 105 15.32 -7.89 -13.49
C GLN A 105 15.75 -6.41 -13.47
N ARG A 106 14.78 -5.49 -13.37
CA ARG A 106 15.08 -4.06 -13.21
C ARG A 106 15.57 -3.74 -11.80
N SER A 107 15.01 -4.43 -10.82
CA SER A 107 15.31 -4.24 -9.39
C SER A 107 16.62 -4.92 -8.99
N TYR A 108 16.86 -6.15 -9.44
CA TYR A 108 18.00 -6.96 -9.06
C TYR A 108 18.54 -7.78 -10.24
N ARG A 109 19.85 -7.65 -10.52
CA ARG A 109 20.52 -8.38 -11.59
C ARG A 109 20.87 -9.84 -11.27
N SER A 110 20.62 -10.31 -10.06
CA SER A 110 20.91 -11.69 -9.68
C SER A 110 19.90 -12.26 -8.69
N LEU A 111 19.58 -13.54 -8.86
CA LEU A 111 18.59 -14.24 -8.04
C LEU A 111 18.92 -14.22 -6.54
N PRO A 112 20.18 -14.41 -6.10
CA PRO A 112 20.50 -14.31 -4.67
C PRO A 112 20.19 -12.94 -4.06
N LYS A 113 20.38 -11.84 -4.83
CA LYS A 113 20.07 -10.48 -4.37
C LYS A 113 18.56 -10.25 -4.31
N LEU A 114 17.82 -10.74 -5.31
CA LEU A 114 16.36 -10.72 -5.32
C LEU A 114 15.80 -11.47 -4.09
N LEU A 115 16.26 -12.70 -3.86
CA LEU A 115 15.84 -13.50 -2.71
C LEU A 115 16.16 -12.81 -1.37
N ASN A 116 17.36 -12.26 -1.21
CA ASN A 116 17.72 -11.50 -0.01
C ASN A 116 16.79 -10.30 0.23
N ALA A 117 16.39 -9.61 -0.84
CA ALA A 117 15.48 -8.47 -0.74
C ALA A 117 14.07 -8.90 -0.34
N LEU A 118 13.55 -9.97 -0.97
CA LEU A 118 12.24 -10.52 -0.66
C LEU A 118 12.17 -11.06 0.77
N GLU A 119 13.19 -11.79 1.22
CA GLU A 119 13.30 -12.28 2.61
C GLU A 119 13.24 -11.11 3.61
N LYS A 120 13.95 -10.00 3.34
CA LYS A 120 13.91 -8.80 4.21
C LYS A 120 12.54 -8.14 4.23
N LEU A 121 11.86 -8.05 3.08
CA LEU A 121 10.54 -7.43 3.00
C LEU A 121 9.46 -8.28 3.69
N LEU A 122 9.65 -9.60 3.75
CA LEU A 122 8.72 -10.54 4.38
C LEU A 122 9.09 -10.89 5.82
N ALA A 123 10.28 -10.49 6.31
CA ALA A 123 10.68 -10.66 7.71
C ALA A 123 9.99 -9.67 8.68
N VAL A 124 9.12 -8.81 8.16
CA VAL A 124 8.37 -7.84 8.96
C VAL A 124 7.20 -8.48 9.71
N SER A 125 6.83 -7.92 10.86
CA SER A 125 5.69 -8.39 11.66
C SER A 125 4.47 -7.48 11.60
N SER A 126 4.60 -6.24 11.15
CA SER A 126 3.49 -5.29 11.06
C SER A 126 2.70 -5.44 9.76
N THR A 127 1.38 -5.34 9.90
CA THR A 127 0.41 -5.46 8.81
C THR A 127 -0.42 -4.18 8.69
N ILE A 128 -1.04 -4.01 7.53
CA ILE A 128 -1.97 -2.91 7.24
C ILE A 128 -3.37 -3.47 7.00
N GLN A 129 -4.38 -2.60 7.12
CA GLN A 129 -5.77 -2.97 6.86
C GLN A 129 -6.07 -2.93 5.36
N VAL A 130 -6.94 -3.83 4.92
CA VAL A 130 -7.53 -3.77 3.58
C VAL A 130 -8.53 -2.63 3.54
N VAL A 131 -8.48 -1.85 2.46
CA VAL A 131 -9.46 -0.78 2.20
C VAL A 131 -10.48 -1.29 1.21
N ASP A 132 -11.78 -1.12 1.50
CA ASP A 132 -12.81 -1.44 0.53
C ASP A 132 -12.72 -0.44 -0.65
N PRO A 133 -12.70 -0.93 -1.91
CA PRO A 133 -12.48 -0.07 -3.08
C PRO A 133 -13.61 0.95 -3.24
N ARG A 134 -14.83 0.63 -2.79
CA ARG A 134 -15.99 1.53 -2.79
C ARG A 134 -15.80 2.65 -1.75
N THR A 135 -15.20 2.33 -0.60
CA THR A 135 -14.88 3.33 0.44
C THR A 135 -13.83 4.32 -0.07
N ALA A 136 -12.75 3.82 -0.69
CA ALA A 136 -11.73 4.68 -1.28
C ALA A 136 -12.32 5.64 -2.34
N GLN A 137 -13.25 5.15 -3.16
CA GLN A 137 -13.93 5.97 -4.16
C GLN A 137 -14.86 7.02 -3.56
N ALA A 138 -15.66 6.66 -2.55
CA ALA A 138 -16.51 7.60 -1.85
C ALA A 138 -15.71 8.77 -1.25
N MET A 139 -14.54 8.47 -0.66
CA MET A 139 -13.63 9.50 -0.13
C MET A 139 -13.10 10.43 -1.23
N LEU A 140 -12.67 9.88 -2.37
CA LEU A 140 -12.19 10.69 -3.50
C LEU A 140 -13.29 11.60 -4.05
N GLN A 141 -14.53 11.11 -4.13
CA GLN A 141 -15.66 11.89 -4.65
C GLN A 141 -16.05 13.03 -3.69
N GLN A 142 -15.91 12.83 -2.38
CA GLN A 142 -16.09 13.89 -1.39
C GLN A 142 -15.03 15.00 -1.54
N LEU A 143 -13.76 14.64 -1.77
CA LEU A 143 -12.67 15.60 -1.97
C LEU A 143 -12.80 16.40 -3.27
N GLN A 144 -13.43 15.81 -4.29
CA GLN A 144 -13.65 16.44 -5.60
C GLN A 144 -14.93 17.28 -5.67
N SER A 145 -15.83 17.10 -4.71
CA SER A 145 -17.02 17.93 -4.61
C SER A 145 -16.60 19.28 -4.03
N PRO A 146 -16.87 20.43 -4.69
CA PRO A 146 -16.70 21.71 -4.02
C PRO A 146 -17.59 21.68 -2.79
N ALA A 147 -16.99 21.79 -1.60
CA ALA A 147 -17.76 22.00 -0.38
C ALA A 147 -18.75 23.13 -0.66
N PRO A 148 -20.04 22.99 -0.29
CA PRO A 148 -20.89 24.16 -0.19
C PRO A 148 -20.09 25.18 0.62
N LEU A 149 -19.88 26.38 0.09
CA LEU A 149 -19.41 27.48 0.89
C LEU A 149 -20.40 27.56 2.05
N GLU A 150 -19.97 27.10 3.23
CA GLU A 150 -20.68 27.28 4.49
C GLU A 150 -20.73 28.80 4.73
N ALA A 151 -21.67 29.46 4.08
CA ALA A 151 -22.17 30.74 4.52
C ALA A 151 -22.80 30.49 5.89
N ASP A 152 -22.36 31.26 6.88
CA ASP A 152 -22.71 31.18 8.31
C ASP A 152 -21.98 30.12 9.15
N SER A 153 -20.65 30.28 9.26
CA SER A 153 -20.07 30.21 10.60
C SER A 153 -20.17 31.59 11.26
N PRO A 154 -20.91 31.76 12.37
CA PRO A 154 -20.80 32.95 13.19
C PRO A 154 -19.52 32.82 14.02
N ILE A 155 -18.37 33.01 13.39
CA ILE A 155 -17.17 33.40 14.14
C ILE A 155 -17.46 34.82 14.60
N ALA A 156 -17.87 34.91 15.86
CA ALA A 156 -18.02 36.16 16.56
C ALA A 156 -16.74 37.00 16.41
N LEU A 157 -16.98 38.23 15.95
CA LEU A 157 -16.19 39.45 15.89
C LEU A 157 -14.78 39.48 16.53
N PRO A 158 -13.86 40.30 15.96
CA PRO A 158 -12.58 40.58 16.60
C PRO A 158 -12.83 41.22 17.97
N ILE A 159 -12.21 40.66 19.00
CA ILE A 159 -12.15 41.28 20.32
C ILE A 159 -11.47 42.63 20.11
N ALA A 160 -12.24 43.70 20.33
CA ALA A 160 -11.75 45.06 20.36
C ALA A 160 -10.70 45.18 21.47
N ASP A 161 -9.61 45.83 21.10
CA ASP A 161 -8.52 46.36 21.90
C ASP A 161 -9.00 46.81 23.30
N ASP A 162 -8.61 46.07 24.35
CA ASP A 162 -8.48 46.63 25.69
C ASP A 162 -7.01 46.48 26.10
N ALA A 163 -6.32 47.60 25.97
CA ALA A 163 -4.95 47.77 26.42
C ALA A 163 -4.89 47.64 27.95
N SER A 164 -4.46 46.49 28.45
CA SER A 164 -3.85 46.39 29.78
C SER A 164 -2.73 45.36 29.80
N ASP A 165 -1.53 45.88 29.58
CA ASP A 165 -0.29 45.60 30.32
C ASP A 165 -0.14 44.19 30.92
N VAL A 166 0.55 43.30 30.22
CA VAL A 166 1.34 42.25 30.90
C VAL A 166 2.66 42.05 30.16
N ALA A 167 3.66 42.77 30.65
CA ALA A 167 5.05 42.57 30.24
C ALA A 167 5.56 41.21 30.76
N THR A 168 6.37 40.57 29.90
CA THR A 168 7.43 39.58 30.25
C THR A 168 6.94 38.20 30.73
N ARG A 169 7.42 37.03 30.27
CA ARG A 169 8.71 36.66 29.67
C ARG A 169 8.58 35.18 29.19
N ALA A 170 8.85 34.86 27.92
CA ALA A 170 8.99 33.47 27.49
C ALA A 170 10.43 32.99 27.76
N PRO A 171 10.66 31.87 28.49
CA PRO A 171 11.99 31.45 28.91
C PRO A 171 12.51 30.37 27.97
N TRP A 172 12.82 30.71 26.72
CA TRP A 172 13.61 29.82 25.88
C TRP A 172 14.24 30.62 24.74
N SER A 173 15.37 31.26 25.02
CA SER A 173 16.39 31.58 24.03
C SER A 173 17.66 32.04 24.74
N ALA A 174 18.71 31.24 24.55
CA ALA A 174 20.13 31.51 24.79
C ALA A 174 20.62 31.63 26.25
N GLU A 175 21.38 30.64 26.73
CA GLU A 175 22.85 30.71 26.76
C GLU A 175 23.41 29.41 27.36
N ALA A 176 24.06 28.62 26.51
CA ALA A 176 25.03 27.62 26.93
C ALA A 176 26.40 28.29 26.90
N GLU A 177 26.89 28.78 28.04
CA GLU A 177 28.32 28.96 28.24
C GLU A 177 28.73 28.86 29.73
N ALA A 178 29.55 27.84 30.00
CA ALA A 178 30.60 27.68 31.01
C ALA A 178 30.33 27.93 32.52
N ALA A 179 30.54 26.89 33.34
CA ALA A 179 31.77 26.70 34.15
C ALA A 179 31.52 25.86 35.41
N ALA A 180 32.22 24.72 35.52
CA ALA A 180 33.08 24.32 36.64
C ALA A 180 33.70 22.94 36.36
#